data_AF-A0A2M9FX15-F1
#
_entry.id   AF-A0A2M9FX15-F1
#
_cell.length_a   1.000
_cell.length_b   1.000
_cell.length_c   1.000
_cell.angle_alpha   90.00
_cell.angle_beta   90.00
_cell.angle_gamma   90.00
#
_symmetry.space_group_name_H-M   'P 1'
#
loop_
_entity.id
_entity.type
_entity.pdbx_description
1 polymer ?
#
loop_
_entity_poly.entity_id
_entity_poly.type
_entity_poly.pdbx_seq_one_letter_code
_entity_poly.pdbx_strand_id
1 'polypeptide(L)'
;MDAEGPITFKRLSQLIARDHGFQRTGKEIRGVIWRACRDLRPHKETTDGHKVFWPESLESRFLIPFRGLSFAQIERSWPDVPHPEKLGLIAELVADDSDDLAAAVADRIGYSRIAARFRKEIDALIAEVLQEE
;
A
#
# COMPACT_ATOMS: atom_id res chain seq x y z
N MET A 1 -5.47 4.26 12.60
CA MET A 1 -5.57 3.06 11.75
C MET A 1 -6.85 3.07 10.95
N ASP A 2 -8.01 3.31 11.57
CA ASP A 2 -9.30 3.30 10.86
C ASP A 2 -9.46 4.45 9.83
N ALA A 3 -8.80 5.59 10.06
CA ALA A 3 -8.83 6.72 9.13
C ALA A 3 -7.99 6.53 7.85
N GLU A 4 -6.89 5.76 7.90
CA GLU A 4 -5.97 5.55 6.75
C GLU A 4 -6.02 4.09 6.23
N GLY A 5 -6.66 3.19 6.98
CA GLY A 5 -6.62 1.76 6.74
C GLY A 5 -7.41 1.35 5.48
N PRO A 6 -6.95 0.33 4.74
CA PRO A 6 -5.82 -0.53 5.04
C PRO A 6 -4.46 0.19 4.95
N ILE A 7 -3.51 -0.24 5.77
CA ILE A 7 -2.20 0.42 5.95
C ILE A 7 -1.09 -0.63 6.13
N THR A 8 0.06 -0.41 5.50
CA THR A 8 1.21 -1.32 5.70
C THR A 8 1.76 -1.18 7.12
N PHE A 9 2.24 -2.29 7.70
CA PHE A 9 2.86 -2.29 9.02
C PHE A 9 4.08 -1.35 9.08
N LYS A 10 4.82 -1.24 7.97
CA LYS A 10 5.92 -0.28 7.83
C LYS A 10 5.43 1.16 8.00
N ARG A 11 4.39 1.56 7.25
CA ARG A 11 3.81 2.91 7.32
C ARG A 11 3.22 3.20 8.68
N LEU A 12 2.43 2.27 9.22
CA LEU A 12 1.88 2.36 10.58
C LEU A 12 2.98 2.60 11.62
N SER A 13 4.06 1.82 11.54
CA SER A 13 5.17 1.94 12.49
C SER A 13 5.89 3.28 12.39
N GLN A 14 5.99 3.85 11.18
CA GLN A 14 6.58 5.18 10.98
C GLN A 14 5.70 6.30 11.53
N LEU A 15 4.38 6.20 11.36
CA LEU A 15 3.43 7.19 11.88
C LEU A 15 3.45 7.21 13.41
N ILE A 16 3.32 6.05 14.04
CA ILE A 16 3.38 5.93 15.51
C ILE A 16 4.74 6.41 16.03
N ALA A 17 5.85 5.98 15.41
CA ALA A 17 7.17 6.44 15.84
C ALA A 17 7.31 7.96 15.80
N ARG A 18 6.84 8.61 14.72
CA ARG A 18 6.90 10.07 14.57
C ARG A 18 6.01 10.80 15.58
N ASP A 19 4.82 10.29 15.85
CA ASP A 19 3.90 10.84 16.86
C ASP A 19 4.54 10.83 18.26
N HIS A 20 5.35 9.81 18.55
CA HIS A 20 6.13 9.71 19.78
C HIS A 20 7.51 10.41 19.74
N GLY A 21 7.80 11.21 18.71
CA GLY A 21 9.06 11.97 18.58
C GLY A 21 10.28 11.14 18.18
N PHE A 22 10.12 9.87 17.79
CA PHE A 22 11.21 9.04 17.33
C PHE A 22 11.55 9.33 15.87
N GLN A 23 12.82 9.64 15.60
CA GLN A 23 13.31 9.88 14.24
C GLN A 23 13.53 8.60 13.43
N ARG A 24 13.76 7.45 14.09
CA ARG A 24 14.03 6.16 13.44
C ARG A 24 13.15 5.07 14.02
N THR A 25 12.64 4.22 13.14
CA THR A 25 11.81 3.07 13.52
C THR A 25 12.65 1.78 13.52
N GLY A 26 13.47 1.63 14.57
CA GLY A 26 14.34 0.46 14.75
C GLY A 26 13.57 -0.84 15.04
N LYS A 27 14.31 -1.96 15.16
CA LYS A 27 13.73 -3.29 15.46
C LYS A 27 12.89 -3.27 16.73
N GLU A 28 13.38 -2.64 17.79
CA GLU A 28 12.67 -2.57 19.09
C GLU A 28 11.34 -1.83 18.99
N ILE A 29 11.33 -0.64 18.39
CA ILE A 29 10.11 0.15 18.18
C ILE A 29 9.09 -0.65 17.36
N ARG A 30 9.52 -1.25 16.24
CA ARG A 30 8.63 -2.12 15.44
C ARG A 30 8.12 -3.31 16.26
N GLY A 31 8.97 -3.94 17.07
CA GLY A 31 8.56 -5.05 17.92
C GLY A 31 7.49 -4.67 18.94
N VAL A 32 7.63 -3.50 19.57
CA VAL A 32 6.63 -2.95 20.50
C VAL A 32 5.31 -2.68 19.78
N ILE A 33 5.37 -1.95 18.65
CA ILE A 33 4.19 -1.61 17.85
C ILE A 33 3.49 -2.87 17.35
N TRP A 34 4.25 -3.87 16.88
CA TRP A 34 3.69 -5.16 16.46
C TRP A 34 2.89 -5.84 17.57
N ARG A 35 3.50 -5.98 18.76
CA ARG A 35 2.83 -6.59 19.92
C ARG A 35 1.59 -5.82 20.33
N ALA A 36 1.61 -4.50 20.23
CA ALA A 36 0.47 -3.66 20.56
C ALA A 36 -0.67 -3.79 19.54
N CYS A 37 -0.37 -3.92 18.23
CA CYS A 37 -1.40 -3.88 17.19
C CYS A 37 -1.92 -5.24 16.73
N ARG A 38 -1.09 -6.30 16.77
CA ARG A 38 -1.40 -7.60 16.12
C ARG A 38 -2.70 -8.24 16.59
N ASP A 39 -3.07 -8.02 17.86
CA ASP A 39 -4.24 -8.63 18.50
C ASP A 39 -5.45 -7.65 18.51
N LEU A 40 -5.25 -6.39 18.12
CA LEU A 40 -6.30 -5.36 18.12
C LEU A 40 -7.00 -5.21 16.78
N ARG A 41 -6.35 -5.64 15.69
CA ARG A 41 -6.81 -5.36 14.32
C ARG A 41 -6.50 -6.54 13.39
N PRO A 42 -7.42 -6.85 12.44
CA PRO A 42 -7.14 -7.84 11.41
C PRO A 42 -5.91 -7.42 10.60
N HIS A 43 -5.05 -8.39 10.31
CA HIS A 43 -3.89 -8.18 9.46
C HIS A 43 -3.64 -9.39 8.58
N LYS A 44 -3.15 -9.15 7.37
CA LYS A 44 -2.79 -10.20 6.41
C LYS A 44 -1.45 -9.88 5.78
N GLU A 45 -0.65 -10.92 5.54
CA GLU A 45 0.54 -10.80 4.72
C GLU A 45 0.13 -10.81 3.24
N THR A 46 0.62 -9.83 2.49
CA THR A 46 0.39 -9.68 1.05
C THR A 46 1.50 -10.36 0.27
N THR A 47 1.27 -10.61 -1.02
CA THR A 47 2.19 -11.31 -1.94
C THR A 47 3.54 -10.59 -2.11
N ASP A 48 3.57 -9.27 -1.91
CA ASP A 48 4.80 -8.45 -1.83
C ASP A 48 5.59 -8.63 -0.50
N GLY A 49 5.13 -9.51 0.39
CA GLY A 49 5.77 -9.83 1.67
C GLY A 49 5.55 -8.78 2.76
N HIS A 50 4.69 -7.79 2.52
CA HIS A 50 4.34 -6.80 3.53
C HIS A 50 3.12 -7.25 4.35
N LYS A 51 3.06 -6.84 5.62
CA LYS A 51 1.86 -7.02 6.44
C LYS A 51 0.98 -5.79 6.32
N VAL A 52 -0.28 -5.99 6.00
CA VAL A 52 -1.29 -4.94 5.90
C VAL A 52 -2.29 -5.10 7.04
N PHE A 53 -2.49 -4.02 7.80
CA PHE A 53 -3.52 -3.92 8.82
C PHE A 53 -4.78 -3.30 8.22
N TRP A 54 -5.92 -3.86 8.56
CA TRP A 54 -7.23 -3.47 8.06
C TRP A 54 -8.05 -2.75 9.14
N PRO A 55 -8.91 -1.78 8.78
CA PRO A 55 -9.92 -1.24 9.68
C PRO A 55 -10.83 -2.35 10.21
N GLU A 56 -11.34 -2.18 11.43
CA GLU A 56 -12.20 -3.17 12.08
C GLU A 56 -13.48 -3.46 11.28
N SER A 57 -13.99 -2.47 10.56
CA SER A 57 -15.20 -2.57 9.74
C SER A 57 -14.96 -3.16 8.34
N LEU A 58 -13.72 -3.48 7.96
CA LEU A 58 -13.38 -3.95 6.62
C LEU A 58 -12.72 -5.33 6.67
N GLU A 59 -13.27 -6.26 5.89
CA GLU A 59 -12.64 -7.54 5.64
C GLU A 59 -11.40 -7.37 4.75
N SER A 60 -10.40 -8.24 4.97
CA SER A 60 -9.22 -8.30 4.12
C SER A 60 -9.61 -8.76 2.72
N ARG A 61 -9.29 -7.93 1.72
CA ARG A 61 -9.53 -8.22 0.31
C ARG A 61 -8.21 -8.33 -0.45
N PHE A 62 -8.23 -9.11 -1.53
CA PHE A 62 -7.12 -9.20 -2.47
C PHE A 62 -6.90 -7.84 -3.16
N LEU A 63 -7.98 -7.18 -3.52
CA LEU A 63 -7.99 -5.91 -4.24
C LEU A 63 -8.97 -4.91 -3.60
N ILE A 64 -8.58 -3.64 -3.55
CA ILE A 64 -9.46 -2.53 -3.18
C ILE A 64 -9.24 -1.32 -4.11
N PRO A 65 -10.22 -0.42 -4.28
CA PRO A 65 -10.05 0.78 -5.11
C PRO A 65 -8.88 1.67 -4.65
N PHE A 66 -8.17 2.26 -5.61
CA PHE A 66 -7.10 3.21 -5.34
C PHE A 66 -7.65 4.52 -4.78
N ARG A 67 -7.17 4.91 -3.60
CA ARG A 67 -7.66 6.06 -2.82
C ARG A 67 -6.82 7.33 -3.03
N GLY A 68 -5.79 7.27 -3.88
CA GLY A 68 -4.91 8.40 -4.17
C GLY A 68 -3.73 8.55 -3.19
N LEU A 69 -2.75 9.38 -3.55
CA LEU A 69 -1.58 9.66 -2.71
C LEU A 69 -1.85 10.64 -1.56
N SER A 70 -2.97 11.36 -1.62
CA SER A 70 -3.48 12.17 -0.52
C SER A 70 -4.82 11.59 -0.09
N PHE A 71 -4.85 10.94 1.07
CA PHE A 71 -6.05 10.28 1.60
C PHE A 71 -6.23 10.62 3.07
N ALA A 72 -7.46 10.98 3.47
CA ALA A 72 -7.78 11.37 4.84
C ALA A 72 -6.87 12.48 5.42
N GLN A 73 -6.49 13.45 4.58
CA GLN A 73 -5.53 14.54 4.91
C GLN A 73 -4.09 14.06 5.21
N ILE A 74 -3.77 12.82 4.83
CA ILE A 74 -2.45 12.23 5.01
C ILE A 74 -1.81 12.06 3.63
N GLU A 75 -0.66 12.70 3.46
CA GLU A 75 0.21 12.51 2.30
C GLU A 75 1.00 11.21 2.43
N ARG A 76 1.02 10.43 1.35
CA ARG A 76 1.78 9.18 1.23
C ARG A 76 2.44 9.04 -0.13
N SER A 77 3.52 8.28 -0.17
CA SER A 77 4.22 7.96 -1.42
C SER A 77 3.74 6.60 -1.97
N TRP A 78 3.99 6.32 -3.24
CA TRP A 78 3.66 5.02 -3.83
C TRP A 78 4.15 3.80 -3.03
N PRO A 79 5.39 3.79 -2.49
CA PRO A 79 5.86 2.70 -1.61
C PRO A 79 5.09 2.53 -0.29
N ASP A 80 4.31 3.54 0.12
CA ASP A 80 3.47 3.48 1.33
C ASP A 80 2.06 2.99 1.02
N VAL A 81 1.67 2.96 -0.26
CA VAL A 81 0.37 2.44 -0.72
C VAL A 81 0.32 0.93 -0.44
N PRO A 82 -0.70 0.42 0.26
CA PRO A 82 -0.87 -1.01 0.49
C PRO A 82 -1.00 -1.80 -0.82
N HIS A 83 -0.47 -3.02 -0.83
CA HIS A 83 -0.51 -3.90 -2.00
C HIS A 83 -1.91 -4.09 -2.62
N PRO A 84 -2.98 -4.37 -1.84
CA PRO A 84 -4.33 -4.54 -2.41
C PRO A 84 -4.84 -3.30 -3.14
N GLU A 85 -4.36 -2.14 -2.72
CA GLU A 85 -4.73 -0.86 -3.31
C GLU A 85 -3.93 -0.56 -4.59
N LYS A 86 -2.67 -1.00 -4.65
CA LYS A 86 -1.89 -0.98 -5.89
C LYS A 86 -2.54 -1.86 -6.94
N LEU A 87 -2.94 -3.08 -6.57
CA LEU A 87 -3.66 -4.00 -7.46
C LEU A 87 -4.97 -3.37 -7.97
N GLY A 88 -5.69 -2.63 -7.13
CA GLY A 88 -6.88 -1.90 -7.54
C GLY A 88 -6.65 -0.88 -8.63
N LEU A 89 -5.57 -0.10 -8.53
CA LEU A 89 -5.19 0.84 -9.58
C LEU A 89 -4.85 0.11 -10.88
N ILE A 90 -4.14 -1.01 -10.79
CA ILE A 90 -3.77 -1.80 -11.97
C ILE A 90 -5.02 -2.37 -12.65
N ALA A 91 -5.95 -2.96 -11.89
CA ALA A 91 -7.19 -3.50 -12.45
C ALA A 91 -8.05 -2.42 -13.11
N GLU A 92 -8.15 -1.22 -12.51
CA GLU A 92 -8.83 -0.06 -13.11
C GLU A 92 -8.22 0.28 -14.48
N LEU A 93 -6.89 0.40 -14.57
CA LEU A 93 -6.20 0.78 -15.80
C LEU A 93 -6.16 -0.33 -16.87
N VAL A 94 -6.16 -1.61 -16.45
CA VAL A 94 -6.30 -2.76 -17.35
C VAL A 94 -7.70 -2.77 -17.97
N ALA A 95 -8.75 -2.48 -17.19
CA ALA A 95 -10.11 -2.38 -17.69
C ALA A 95 -10.31 -1.21 -18.66
N ASP A 96 -9.53 -0.14 -18.51
CA ASP A 96 -9.51 1.03 -19.40
C ASP A 96 -8.66 0.82 -20.68
N ASP A 97 -8.09 -0.38 -20.91
CA ASP A 97 -7.30 -0.77 -22.09
C ASP A 97 -6.12 0.20 -22.38
N SER A 98 -5.39 0.60 -21.33
CA SER A 98 -4.24 1.49 -21.46
C SER A 98 -3.04 0.82 -22.14
N ASP A 99 -2.55 1.42 -23.24
CA ASP A 99 -1.40 0.91 -24.03
C ASP A 99 -0.09 0.74 -23.24
N ASP A 100 0.24 1.69 -22.35
CA ASP A 100 1.40 1.60 -21.44
C ASP A 100 0.95 1.81 -20.00
N LEU A 101 0.57 0.71 -19.34
CA LEU A 101 0.13 0.70 -17.95
C LEU A 101 1.15 1.31 -16.98
N ALA A 102 2.46 1.14 -17.22
CA ALA A 102 3.46 1.76 -16.35
C ALA A 102 3.47 3.29 -16.48
N ALA A 103 3.23 3.81 -17.68
CA ALA A 103 3.07 5.24 -17.89
C ALA A 103 1.74 5.76 -17.32
N ALA A 104 0.64 5.03 -17.51
CA ALA A 104 -0.67 5.39 -16.97
C ALA A 104 -0.67 5.44 -15.43
N VAL A 105 -0.05 4.45 -14.77
CA VAL A 105 0.13 4.48 -13.31
C VAL A 105 0.97 5.68 -12.90
N ALA A 106 2.11 5.92 -13.58
CA ALA A 106 2.99 7.03 -13.27
C ALA A 106 2.28 8.38 -13.36
N ASP A 107 1.48 8.59 -14.40
CA ASP A 107 0.65 9.79 -14.56
C ASP A 107 -0.36 9.92 -13.41
N ARG A 108 -1.08 8.84 -13.10
CA ARG A 108 -2.08 8.82 -12.02
C ARG A 108 -1.51 9.18 -10.64
N ILE A 109 -0.25 8.83 -10.39
CA ILE A 109 0.45 9.11 -9.12
C ILE A 109 1.37 10.34 -9.19
N GLY A 110 1.40 11.06 -10.31
CA GLY A 110 2.20 12.27 -10.51
C GLY A 110 3.71 12.04 -10.60
N TYR A 111 4.16 10.85 -11.01
CA TYR A 111 5.56 10.52 -11.21
C TYR A 111 6.03 10.94 -12.59
N SER A 112 6.94 11.91 -12.65
CA SER A 112 7.49 12.39 -13.94
C SER A 112 8.50 11.45 -14.59
N ARG A 113 9.11 10.53 -13.82
CA ARG A 113 10.14 9.62 -14.31
C ARG A 113 9.86 8.18 -13.93
N ILE A 114 9.77 7.33 -14.95
CA ILE A 114 9.61 5.89 -14.83
C ILE A 114 11.01 5.25 -14.75
N ALA A 115 11.45 4.90 -13.55
CA ALA A 115 12.67 4.11 -13.38
C ALA A 115 12.43 2.65 -13.78
N ALA A 116 13.48 1.93 -14.21
CA ALA A 116 13.38 0.51 -14.55
C ALA A 116 12.81 -0.34 -13.40
N ARG A 117 13.16 0.01 -12.15
CA ARG A 117 12.60 -0.64 -10.96
C ARG A 117 11.09 -0.45 -10.84
N PHE A 118 10.59 0.75 -11.15
CA PHE A 118 9.16 1.05 -11.09
C PHE A 118 8.42 0.27 -12.18
N ARG A 119 8.91 0.29 -13.43
CA ARG A 119 8.31 -0.52 -14.50
C ARG A 119 8.23 -2.00 -14.14
N LYS A 120 9.32 -2.58 -13.62
CA LYS A 120 9.34 -3.97 -13.13
C LYS A 120 8.32 -4.23 -12.00
N GLU A 121 8.12 -3.28 -11.10
CA GLU A 121 7.11 -3.37 -10.06
C GLU A 121 5.70 -3.39 -10.67
N ILE A 122 5.42 -2.50 -11.64
CA ILE A 122 4.13 -2.48 -12.34
C ILE A 122 3.89 -3.77 -13.13
N ASP A 123 4.88 -4.26 -13.87
CA ASP A 123 4.78 -5.51 -14.62
C ASP A 123 4.42 -6.70 -13.71
N ALA A 124 4.99 -6.75 -12.50
CA ALA A 124 4.67 -7.78 -11.51
C ALA A 124 3.23 -7.66 -10.99
N LEU A 125 2.76 -6.45 -10.73
CA LEU A 125 1.38 -6.21 -10.30
C LEU A 125 0.37 -6.56 -11.40
N ILE A 126 0.68 -6.28 -12.66
CA ILE A 126 -0.16 -6.65 -13.81
C ILE A 126 -0.29 -8.18 -13.90
N ALA A 127 0.83 -8.89 -13.82
CA ALA A 127 0.82 -10.35 -13.85
C ALA A 127 -0.01 -10.94 -12.71
N GLU A 128 -0.01 -10.32 -11.53
CA GLU A 128 -0.81 -10.74 -10.38
C GLU A 128 -2.31 -10.46 -10.57
N VAL A 129 -2.69 -9.29 -11.11
CA VAL A 129 -4.11 -8.99 -11.42
C VAL A 129 -4.66 -9.98 -12.45
N LEU A 130 -3.90 -10.27 -13.52
CA LEU A 130 -4.33 -11.18 -14.59
C LEU A 130 -4.38 -12.66 -14.18
N GLN A 131 -3.80 -13.04 -13.03
CA GLN A 131 -3.84 -14.41 -12.51
C GLN A 131 -5.03 -14.69 -11.59
N GLU A 132 -5.72 -13.64 -11.13
CA GLU A 132 -6.86 -13.72 -10.20
C GLU A 132 -8.21 -13.42 -10.87
N GLU A 133 -8.21 -13.14 -12.19
CA GLU A 133 -9.41 -13.15 -13.07
C GLU A 133 -9.68 -14.55 -13.66
#